data_AF-A0A972W049-F1
#
_entry.id   AF-A0A972W049-F1
#
_cell.length_a   1.000
_cell.length_b   1.000
_cell.length_c   1.000
_cell.angle_alpha   90.00
_cell.angle_beta   90.00
_cell.angle_gamma   90.00
#
_symmetry.space_group_name_H-M   'P 1'
#
loop_
_entity.id
_entity.type
_entity.pdbx_description
1 polymer ?
#
loop_
_entity_poly.entity_id
_entity_poly.type
_entity_poly.pdbx_seq_one_letter_code
_entity_poly.pdbx_strand_id
1 'polypeptide(L)'
;GYPGGAIMPVYDEIYKYQDQFHHVLTRHEQGAIHAAQGFARVTGKVGMVFATSGPGATNLVTGIADAQIDSTPLVCITGQVASHLLGSDAFQETDIIGISTPITKWNYQITKASEIPEVIAKAFYIAKSGRPGPVLIDITKDAQFGELEFSYKKCEKVRSYRAVPKLNIEQVKEAAALINSAKKPFIVWGQGVILGGAEQEFKKFIEKTNIPSACTGLGLSALETAHPLHVGLVGMHGNYAPNVLTNSCDVLIAIGMRFDDRVTGNLATYAKQAKVIHFEIDPAEVDKNVKTDIAVIANVKESLVEIMQYVHKGEHNEWMKEFDKLYEVELKAVINDQLNPTKEGLTMGEVLGGINIETNGEAIIVSDVGQHQMFAWRYANFVKTRSNVTSGGLGTMGFALPAAIGAKMGAPDREVVAIIGDGGYQMTCNELGTILQTKTAVKIVVLNNGYLGMVRQWQELFFDKRYASTEIVSPDFVKLAEAYDIESVRVSKREDLADAIKTMIASKDPYFMEVVIEQEDNVFPMIPTGASVSDIRLS
;
A
#
# COMPACT_ATOMS: atom_id res chain seq x y z
N GLY A 1 -18.04 -8.02 4.34
CA GLY A 1 -18.75 -8.04 3.05
C GLY A 1 -20.11 -7.42 3.24
N TYR A 2 -20.96 -7.49 2.21
CA TYR A 2 -22.31 -6.95 2.25
C TYR A 2 -23.32 -7.96 1.66
N PRO A 3 -24.41 -8.29 2.39
CA PRO A 3 -25.38 -9.29 1.94
C PRO A 3 -26.31 -8.75 0.85
N GLY A 4 -26.89 -9.65 0.06
CA GLY A 4 -27.90 -9.32 -0.95
C GLY A 4 -28.55 -10.54 -1.58
N GLY A 5 -29.56 -10.34 -2.43
CA GLY A 5 -30.48 -11.39 -2.88
C GLY A 5 -29.83 -12.55 -3.65
N ALA A 6 -28.77 -12.28 -4.40
CA ALA A 6 -28.07 -13.28 -5.21
C ALA A 6 -26.99 -14.07 -4.43
N ILE A 7 -26.54 -13.57 -3.27
CA ILE A 7 -25.54 -14.22 -2.41
C ILE A 7 -26.15 -14.73 -1.09
N MET A 8 -27.47 -14.59 -0.92
CA MET A 8 -28.19 -14.96 0.29
C MET A 8 -27.95 -16.42 0.73
N PRO A 9 -27.90 -17.43 -0.17
CA PRO A 9 -27.63 -18.81 0.24
C PRO A 9 -26.30 -18.95 0.97
N VAL A 10 -25.25 -18.27 0.52
CA VAL A 10 -23.94 -18.25 1.20
C VAL A 10 -24.05 -17.58 2.58
N TYR A 11 -24.81 -16.49 2.71
CA TYR A 11 -25.00 -15.82 4.01
C TYR A 11 -25.84 -16.65 5.00
N ASP A 12 -26.82 -17.42 4.52
CA ASP A 12 -27.58 -18.38 5.34
C ASP A 12 -26.67 -19.45 5.94
N GLU A 13 -25.73 -19.97 5.14
CA GLU A 13 -24.73 -20.90 5.64
C GLU A 13 -23.73 -20.23 6.58
N ILE A 14 -23.20 -19.04 6.25
CA ILE A 14 -22.28 -18.30 7.13
C ILE A 14 -22.90 -18.09 8.52
N TYR A 15 -24.21 -17.84 8.61
CA TYR A 15 -24.92 -17.73 9.89
C TYR A 15 -24.77 -18.99 10.77
N LYS A 16 -24.75 -20.18 10.16
CA LYS A 16 -24.57 -21.46 10.87
C LYS A 16 -23.13 -21.69 11.34
N TYR A 17 -22.16 -20.97 10.76
CA TYR A 17 -20.73 -21.10 11.06
C TYR A 17 -20.14 -19.87 11.77
N GLN A 18 -20.95 -19.04 12.43
CA GLN A 18 -20.51 -17.79 13.07
C GLN A 18 -19.42 -17.97 14.13
N ASP A 19 -19.35 -19.15 14.77
CA ASP A 19 -18.31 -19.49 15.74
C ASP A 19 -16.94 -19.76 15.10
N GLN A 20 -16.91 -20.02 13.78
CA GLN A 20 -15.70 -20.36 13.00
C GLN A 20 -15.37 -19.28 11.97
N PHE A 21 -16.36 -18.50 11.56
CA PHE A 21 -16.25 -17.49 10.51
C PHE A 21 -16.84 -16.16 10.99
N HIS A 22 -15.97 -15.18 11.21
CA HIS A 22 -16.38 -13.83 11.59
C HIS A 22 -16.63 -12.97 10.36
N HIS A 23 -17.91 -12.68 10.08
CA HIS A 23 -18.29 -11.74 9.03
C HIS A 23 -18.32 -10.30 9.54
N VAL A 24 -17.54 -9.43 8.89
CA VAL A 24 -17.55 -7.98 9.15
C VAL A 24 -18.49 -7.29 8.18
N LEU A 25 -19.58 -6.70 8.69
CA LEU A 25 -20.54 -5.94 7.89
C LEU A 25 -20.06 -4.50 7.69
N THR A 26 -19.74 -4.15 6.44
CA THR A 26 -19.37 -2.79 6.08
C THR A 26 -20.60 -1.91 5.81
N ARG A 27 -20.40 -0.63 5.48
CA ARG A 27 -21.49 0.25 5.02
C ARG A 27 -21.54 0.41 3.51
N HIS A 28 -20.48 0.02 2.82
CA HIS A 28 -20.42 -0.10 1.37
C HIS A 28 -19.50 -1.26 0.96
N GLU A 29 -19.71 -1.89 -0.20
CA GLU A 29 -18.82 -2.95 -0.69
C GLU A 29 -17.40 -2.44 -0.98
N GLN A 30 -17.27 -1.18 -1.39
CA GLN A 30 -15.95 -0.51 -1.50
C GLN A 30 -15.22 -0.49 -0.14
N GLY A 31 -15.96 -0.22 0.95
CA GLY A 31 -15.41 -0.34 2.30
C GLY A 31 -14.98 -1.77 2.63
N ALA A 32 -15.76 -2.77 2.21
CA ALA A 32 -15.43 -4.18 2.43
C ALA A 32 -14.11 -4.59 1.77
N ILE A 33 -13.90 -4.19 0.51
CA ILE A 33 -12.69 -4.58 -0.23
C ILE A 33 -11.46 -3.85 0.28
N HIS A 34 -11.54 -2.57 0.63
CA HIS A 34 -10.40 -1.86 1.22
C HIS A 34 -10.08 -2.37 2.64
N ALA A 35 -11.07 -2.75 3.44
CA ALA A 35 -10.83 -3.45 4.70
C ALA A 35 -10.13 -4.81 4.47
N ALA A 36 -10.57 -5.60 3.48
CA ALA A 36 -9.89 -6.84 3.12
C ALA A 36 -8.43 -6.61 2.69
N GLN A 37 -8.15 -5.50 1.99
CA GLN A 37 -6.78 -5.11 1.64
C GLN A 37 -5.94 -4.75 2.87
N GLY A 38 -6.47 -3.92 3.77
CA GLY A 38 -5.80 -3.56 5.02
C GLY A 38 -5.43 -4.80 5.84
N PHE A 39 -6.38 -5.73 5.99
CA PHE A 39 -6.16 -7.03 6.64
C PHE A 39 -5.05 -7.83 5.95
N ALA A 40 -5.10 -7.96 4.62
CA ALA A 40 -4.13 -8.74 3.85
C ALA A 40 -2.70 -8.17 3.98
N ARG A 41 -2.56 -6.84 3.93
CA ARG A 41 -1.26 -6.16 3.97
C ARG A 41 -0.57 -6.33 5.32
N VAL A 42 -1.31 -6.24 6.43
CA VAL A 42 -0.72 -6.39 7.78
C VAL A 42 -0.50 -7.85 8.19
N THR A 43 -1.34 -8.78 7.74
CA THR A 43 -1.25 -10.19 8.14
C THR A 43 -0.40 -11.06 7.20
N GLY A 44 -0.28 -10.66 5.93
CA GLY A 44 0.26 -11.52 4.87
C GLY A 44 -0.65 -12.69 4.48
N LYS A 45 -1.88 -12.72 5.00
CA LYS A 45 -2.92 -13.68 4.61
C LYS A 45 -3.70 -13.12 3.42
N VAL A 46 -4.47 -13.99 2.78
CA VAL A 46 -5.39 -13.58 1.69
C VAL A 46 -6.58 -12.86 2.33
N GLY A 47 -6.89 -11.65 1.85
CA GLY A 47 -8.12 -10.95 2.22
C GLY A 47 -9.32 -11.55 1.49
N MET A 48 -10.45 -11.72 2.18
CA MET A 48 -11.68 -12.20 1.57
C MET A 48 -12.74 -11.11 1.58
N VAL A 49 -13.46 -10.96 0.48
CA VAL A 49 -14.59 -10.02 0.38
C VAL A 49 -15.79 -10.72 -0.25
N PHE A 50 -16.97 -10.45 0.30
CA PHE A 50 -18.25 -10.97 -0.19
C PHE A 50 -19.12 -9.80 -0.63
N ALA A 51 -19.75 -9.94 -1.80
CA ALA A 51 -20.77 -9.04 -2.29
C ALA A 51 -21.87 -9.81 -3.04
N THR A 52 -23.03 -9.16 -3.21
CA THR A 52 -24.09 -9.71 -4.07
C THR A 52 -23.84 -9.42 -5.55
N SER A 53 -24.78 -9.76 -6.42
CA SER A 53 -24.69 -9.50 -7.87
C SER A 53 -24.85 -8.02 -8.21
N GLY A 54 -24.68 -7.68 -9.48
CA GLY A 54 -25.01 -6.36 -10.02
C GLY A 54 -24.29 -5.21 -9.29
N PRO A 55 -25.02 -4.32 -8.58
CA PRO A 55 -24.42 -3.20 -7.87
C PRO A 55 -23.40 -3.62 -6.81
N GLY A 56 -23.64 -4.72 -6.08
CA GLY A 56 -22.70 -5.17 -5.05
C GLY A 56 -21.36 -5.58 -5.64
N ALA A 57 -21.40 -6.30 -6.76
CA ALA A 57 -20.21 -6.74 -7.49
C ALA A 57 -19.46 -5.56 -8.13
N THR A 58 -20.19 -4.63 -8.76
CA THR A 58 -19.58 -3.46 -9.42
C THR A 58 -18.98 -2.46 -8.42
N ASN A 59 -19.53 -2.36 -7.21
CA ASN A 59 -18.94 -1.57 -6.11
C ASN A 59 -17.57 -2.09 -5.63
N LEU A 60 -17.17 -3.32 -6.00
CA LEU A 60 -15.83 -3.86 -5.69
C LEU A 60 -14.77 -3.42 -6.70
N VAL A 61 -15.15 -2.94 -7.90
CA VAL A 61 -14.24 -2.75 -9.05
C VAL A 61 -13.03 -1.88 -8.70
N THR A 62 -13.24 -0.73 -8.02
CA THR A 62 -12.13 0.15 -7.61
C THR A 62 -11.15 -0.57 -6.70
N GLY A 63 -11.64 -1.30 -5.68
CA GLY A 63 -10.77 -2.03 -4.76
C GLY A 63 -10.08 -3.24 -5.39
N ILE A 64 -10.67 -3.85 -6.41
CA ILE A 64 -10.05 -4.91 -7.20
C ILE A 64 -8.89 -4.32 -8.00
N ALA A 65 -9.11 -3.23 -8.73
CA ALA A 65 -8.06 -2.54 -9.49
C ALA A 65 -6.91 -2.08 -8.58
N ASP A 66 -7.24 -1.52 -7.42
CA ASP A 66 -6.28 -1.10 -6.40
C ASP A 66 -5.39 -2.27 -5.94
N ALA A 67 -6.01 -3.38 -5.55
CA ALA A 67 -5.31 -4.58 -5.12
C ALA A 67 -4.44 -5.20 -6.22
N GLN A 68 -4.86 -5.12 -7.49
CA GLN A 68 -4.09 -5.66 -8.62
C GLN A 68 -2.79 -4.90 -8.84
N ILE A 69 -2.82 -3.58 -8.80
CA ILE A 69 -1.62 -2.76 -9.04
C ILE A 69 -0.65 -2.89 -7.85
N ASP A 70 -1.17 -2.86 -6.62
CA ASP A 70 -0.38 -2.95 -5.38
C ASP A 70 -0.10 -4.40 -4.92
N SER A 71 -0.40 -5.38 -5.76
CA SER A 71 -0.09 -6.80 -5.53
C SER A 71 -0.65 -7.35 -4.21
N THR A 72 -1.88 -6.96 -3.86
CA THR A 72 -2.55 -7.37 -2.62
C THR A 72 -3.35 -8.66 -2.85
N PRO A 73 -3.10 -9.74 -2.11
CA PRO A 73 -3.78 -11.01 -2.31
C PRO A 73 -5.22 -10.95 -1.80
N LEU A 74 -6.19 -10.96 -2.72
CA LEU A 74 -7.61 -10.98 -2.40
C LEU A 74 -8.33 -12.14 -3.09
N VAL A 75 -9.35 -12.68 -2.44
CA VAL A 75 -10.37 -13.54 -3.05
C VAL A 75 -11.72 -12.83 -2.89
N CYS A 76 -12.25 -12.35 -4.01
CA CYS A 76 -13.53 -11.66 -4.09
C CYS A 76 -14.61 -12.67 -4.49
N ILE A 77 -15.63 -12.86 -3.66
CA ILE A 77 -16.74 -13.77 -3.91
C ILE A 77 -17.99 -12.94 -4.18
N THR A 78 -18.53 -13.06 -5.39
CA THR A 78 -19.77 -12.38 -5.79
C THR A 78 -20.88 -13.41 -6.00
N GLY A 79 -22.09 -13.07 -5.54
CA GLY A 79 -23.28 -13.80 -5.99
C GLY A 79 -23.65 -13.37 -7.39
N GLN A 80 -24.31 -14.26 -8.13
CA GLN A 80 -24.85 -13.97 -9.46
C GLN A 80 -26.29 -14.46 -9.58
N VAL A 81 -27.03 -13.95 -10.57
CA VAL A 81 -28.32 -14.51 -10.97
C VAL A 81 -28.22 -16.02 -11.27
N ALA A 82 -29.36 -16.70 -11.31
CA ALA A 82 -29.38 -18.13 -11.64
C ALA A 82 -28.83 -18.36 -13.06
N SER A 83 -28.16 -19.49 -13.28
CA SER A 83 -27.42 -19.78 -14.52
C SER A 83 -28.27 -19.68 -15.79
N HIS A 84 -29.55 -20.06 -15.74
CA HIS A 84 -30.49 -19.98 -16.87
C HIS A 84 -30.94 -18.55 -17.22
N LEU A 85 -30.63 -17.56 -16.38
CA LEU A 85 -30.92 -16.14 -16.60
C LEU A 85 -29.70 -15.37 -17.11
N LEU A 86 -28.53 -16.00 -17.22
CA LEU A 86 -27.32 -15.34 -17.72
C LEU A 86 -27.52 -14.88 -19.18
N GLY A 87 -27.18 -13.63 -19.46
CA GLY A 87 -27.33 -12.96 -20.75
C GLY A 87 -28.74 -12.49 -21.07
N SER A 88 -29.63 -12.38 -20.08
CA SER A 88 -31.05 -12.04 -20.30
C SER A 88 -31.47 -10.65 -19.81
N ASP A 89 -30.53 -9.85 -19.35
CA ASP A 89 -30.77 -8.57 -18.66
C ASP A 89 -31.64 -8.77 -17.40
N ALA A 90 -31.37 -9.84 -16.65
CA ALA A 90 -32.12 -10.17 -15.46
C ALA A 90 -31.91 -9.14 -14.34
N PHE A 91 -32.83 -9.12 -13.36
CA PHE A 91 -32.73 -8.21 -12.22
C PHE A 91 -31.41 -8.41 -11.45
N GLN A 92 -30.65 -7.32 -11.29
CA GLN A 92 -29.31 -7.30 -10.69
C GLN A 92 -28.28 -8.21 -11.38
N GLU A 93 -28.47 -8.54 -12.66
CA GLU A 93 -27.43 -9.15 -13.49
C GLU A 93 -26.40 -8.11 -13.90
N THR A 94 -25.13 -8.49 -13.93
CA THR A 94 -24.04 -7.73 -14.55
C THR A 94 -22.93 -8.69 -14.94
N ASP A 95 -22.31 -8.45 -16.10
CA ASP A 95 -21.11 -9.17 -16.56
C ASP A 95 -19.87 -8.75 -15.75
N ILE A 96 -19.85 -9.16 -14.48
CA ILE A 96 -18.73 -8.87 -13.58
C ILE A 96 -17.44 -9.58 -14.04
N ILE A 97 -17.56 -10.70 -14.75
CA ILE A 97 -16.41 -11.40 -15.33
C ILE A 97 -15.73 -10.49 -16.37
N GLY A 98 -16.47 -10.00 -17.36
CA GLY A 98 -15.94 -9.07 -18.36
C GLY A 98 -15.37 -7.80 -17.74
N ILE A 99 -16.07 -7.21 -16.78
CA ILE A 99 -15.64 -5.99 -16.06
C ILE A 99 -14.34 -6.23 -15.29
N SER A 100 -14.19 -7.38 -14.60
CA SER A 100 -13.06 -7.61 -13.70
C SER A 100 -11.85 -8.26 -14.37
N THR A 101 -11.96 -8.78 -15.60
CA THR A 101 -10.86 -9.44 -16.32
C THR A 101 -9.57 -8.60 -16.38
N PRO A 102 -9.58 -7.29 -16.74
CA PRO A 102 -8.33 -6.51 -16.84
C PRO A 102 -7.71 -6.16 -15.49
N ILE A 103 -8.46 -6.32 -14.40
CA ILE A 103 -8.08 -5.88 -13.06
C ILE A 103 -7.99 -7.04 -12.05
N THR A 104 -7.99 -8.29 -12.51
CA THR A 104 -7.78 -9.48 -11.67
C THR A 104 -6.68 -10.35 -12.23
N LYS A 105 -5.99 -11.09 -11.35
CA LYS A 105 -5.08 -12.16 -11.78
C LYS A 105 -5.81 -13.30 -12.47
N TRP A 106 -7.02 -13.57 -12.02
CA TRP A 106 -7.90 -14.60 -12.52
C TRP A 106 -9.33 -14.34 -12.06
N ASN A 107 -10.30 -14.61 -12.92
CA ASN A 107 -11.70 -14.65 -12.55
C ASN A 107 -12.38 -15.90 -13.12
N TYR A 108 -13.47 -16.31 -12.50
CA TYR A 108 -14.23 -17.50 -12.89
C TYR A 108 -15.70 -17.40 -12.48
N GLN A 109 -16.61 -17.82 -13.36
CA GLN A 109 -18.04 -17.93 -13.06
C GLN A 109 -18.44 -19.39 -12.86
N ILE A 110 -18.86 -19.70 -11.63
CA ILE A 110 -19.36 -21.01 -11.23
C ILE A 110 -20.83 -21.13 -11.59
N THR A 111 -21.16 -22.14 -12.41
CA THR A 111 -22.53 -22.45 -12.84
C THR A 111 -23.07 -23.74 -12.22
N LYS A 112 -22.21 -24.55 -11.59
CA LYS A 112 -22.60 -25.79 -10.92
C LYS A 112 -21.90 -25.94 -9.57
N ALA A 113 -22.63 -26.46 -8.58
CA ALA A 113 -22.12 -26.69 -7.22
C ALA A 113 -20.84 -27.56 -7.20
N SER A 114 -20.75 -28.55 -8.10
CA SER A 114 -19.59 -29.45 -8.23
C SER A 114 -18.26 -28.74 -8.54
N GLU A 115 -18.29 -27.52 -9.07
CA GLU A 115 -17.08 -26.75 -9.40
C GLU A 115 -16.49 -26.01 -8.19
N ILE A 116 -17.30 -25.74 -7.16
CA ILE A 116 -16.96 -24.87 -6.02
C ILE A 116 -15.66 -25.29 -5.33
N PRO A 117 -15.46 -26.56 -4.92
CA PRO A 117 -14.26 -26.92 -4.16
C PRO A 117 -12.96 -26.69 -4.94
N GLU A 118 -12.93 -27.03 -6.23
CA GLU A 118 -11.74 -26.88 -7.07
C GLU A 118 -11.46 -25.42 -7.42
N VAL A 119 -12.50 -24.66 -7.78
CA VAL A 119 -12.38 -23.24 -8.16
C VAL A 119 -11.91 -22.40 -6.98
N ILE A 120 -12.47 -22.61 -5.78
CA ILE A 120 -12.03 -21.91 -4.57
C ILE A 120 -10.57 -22.28 -4.23
N ALA A 121 -10.20 -23.56 -4.31
CA ALA A 121 -8.81 -23.96 -4.07
C ALA A 121 -7.82 -23.28 -5.04
N LYS A 122 -8.18 -23.17 -6.33
CA LYS A 122 -7.39 -22.42 -7.33
C LYS A 122 -7.35 -20.93 -7.03
N ALA A 123 -8.47 -20.34 -6.62
CA ALA A 123 -8.58 -18.91 -6.30
C ALA A 123 -7.53 -18.50 -5.25
N PHE A 124 -7.48 -19.23 -4.12
CA PHE A 124 -6.52 -18.98 -3.05
C PHE A 124 -5.06 -19.20 -3.49
N TYR A 125 -4.80 -20.24 -4.31
CA TYR A 125 -3.47 -20.48 -4.84
C TYR A 125 -3.00 -19.35 -5.76
N ILE A 126 -3.83 -18.92 -6.71
CA ILE A 126 -3.50 -17.87 -7.69
C ILE A 126 -3.37 -16.51 -6.99
N ALA A 127 -4.27 -16.17 -6.08
CA ALA A 127 -4.23 -14.89 -5.37
C ALA A 127 -2.92 -14.71 -4.59
N LYS A 128 -2.41 -15.79 -3.97
CA LYS A 128 -1.25 -15.73 -3.08
C LYS A 128 0.10 -15.95 -3.76
N SER A 129 0.17 -16.79 -4.79
CA SER A 129 1.44 -17.25 -5.36
C SER A 129 2.01 -16.30 -6.42
N GLY A 130 3.34 -16.34 -6.63
CA GLY A 130 4.04 -15.43 -7.54
C GLY A 130 3.98 -13.99 -7.02
N ARG A 131 3.79 -13.02 -7.93
CA ARG A 131 3.32 -11.69 -7.55
C ARG A 131 1.87 -11.79 -7.07
N PRO A 132 1.54 -11.52 -5.80
CA PRO A 132 0.18 -11.69 -5.30
C PRO A 132 -0.79 -10.70 -5.95
N GLY A 133 -2.09 -10.95 -5.85
CA GLY A 133 -3.11 -10.07 -6.42
C GLY A 133 -4.54 -10.61 -6.24
N PRO A 134 -5.55 -9.84 -6.66
CA PRO A 134 -6.95 -10.19 -6.52
C PRO A 134 -7.37 -11.26 -7.53
N VAL A 135 -8.28 -12.13 -7.09
CA VAL A 135 -9.08 -13.01 -7.94
C VAL A 135 -10.56 -12.79 -7.65
N LEU A 136 -11.42 -13.02 -8.64
CA LEU A 136 -12.87 -12.90 -8.49
C LEU A 136 -13.57 -14.21 -8.85
N ILE A 137 -14.40 -14.71 -7.94
CA ILE A 137 -15.20 -15.92 -8.13
C ILE A 137 -16.67 -15.51 -8.07
N ASP A 138 -17.33 -15.59 -9.22
CA ASP A 138 -18.74 -15.27 -9.39
C ASP A 138 -19.55 -16.56 -9.30
N ILE A 139 -20.56 -16.64 -8.42
CA ILE A 139 -21.29 -17.88 -8.15
C ILE A 139 -22.78 -17.68 -8.42
N THR A 140 -23.29 -18.36 -9.44
CA THR A 140 -24.73 -18.36 -9.76
C THR A 140 -25.58 -18.88 -8.61
N LYS A 141 -26.76 -18.28 -8.41
CA LYS A 141 -27.62 -18.57 -7.26
C LYS A 141 -28.01 -20.05 -7.15
N ASP A 142 -28.31 -20.69 -8.28
CA ASP A 142 -28.63 -22.11 -8.37
C ASP A 142 -27.42 -23.01 -8.11
N ALA A 143 -26.20 -22.60 -8.47
CA ALA A 143 -25.00 -23.30 -8.05
C ALA A 143 -24.76 -23.24 -6.53
N GLN A 144 -25.15 -22.13 -5.88
CA GLN A 144 -25.06 -22.01 -4.42
C GLN A 144 -26.08 -22.93 -3.69
N PHE A 145 -27.24 -23.19 -4.30
CA PHE A 145 -28.23 -24.14 -3.76
C PHE A 145 -27.96 -25.60 -4.10
N GLY A 146 -27.18 -25.86 -5.16
CA GLY A 146 -26.92 -27.22 -5.61
C GLY A 146 -26.17 -28.04 -4.57
N GLU A 147 -26.55 -29.31 -4.43
CA GLU A 147 -25.86 -30.25 -3.56
C GLU A 147 -24.71 -30.95 -4.28
N LEU A 148 -23.69 -31.35 -3.54
CA LEU A 148 -22.60 -32.17 -4.02
C LEU A 148 -22.05 -33.07 -2.90
N GLU A 149 -21.40 -34.16 -3.28
CA GLU A 149 -20.50 -34.89 -2.39
C GLU A 149 -19.21 -34.05 -2.20
N PHE A 150 -19.11 -33.36 -1.07
CA PHE A 150 -18.00 -32.43 -0.83
C PHE A 150 -16.67 -33.16 -0.65
N SER A 151 -15.67 -32.73 -1.42
CA SER A 151 -14.27 -33.12 -1.24
C SER A 151 -13.36 -31.93 -1.49
N TYR A 152 -12.49 -31.64 -0.52
CA TYR A 152 -11.51 -30.56 -0.65
C TYR A 152 -10.11 -31.11 -0.90
N LYS A 153 -9.45 -30.57 -1.93
CA LYS A 153 -8.03 -30.79 -2.19
C LYS A 153 -7.35 -29.45 -2.39
N LYS A 154 -6.33 -29.19 -1.56
CA LYS A 154 -5.49 -27.99 -1.70
C LYS A 154 -4.88 -27.93 -3.10
N CYS A 155 -5.01 -26.78 -3.76
CA CYS A 155 -4.35 -26.54 -5.04
C CYS A 155 -2.88 -26.18 -4.82
N GLU A 156 -1.98 -26.93 -5.44
CA GLU A 156 -0.51 -26.70 -5.36
C GLU A 156 0.08 -26.19 -6.68
N LYS A 157 -0.65 -26.38 -7.79
CA LYS A 157 -0.23 -25.96 -9.13
C LYS A 157 -1.43 -25.80 -10.04
N VAL A 158 -1.29 -24.91 -11.01
CA VAL A 158 -2.20 -24.76 -12.15
C VAL A 158 -1.39 -24.98 -13.42
N ARG A 159 -1.85 -25.86 -14.32
CA ARG A 159 -1.05 -26.39 -15.44
C ARG A 159 -0.35 -25.32 -16.28
N SER A 160 -1.02 -24.21 -16.55
CA SER A 160 -0.52 -23.10 -17.39
C SER A 160 0.09 -21.94 -16.60
N TYR A 161 0.13 -22.03 -15.26
CA TYR A 161 0.57 -20.94 -14.41
C TYR A 161 1.75 -21.39 -13.53
N ARG A 162 2.92 -20.87 -13.86
CA ARG A 162 4.15 -21.08 -13.09
C ARG A 162 4.39 -19.90 -12.18
N ALA A 163 3.90 -20.01 -10.95
CA ALA A 163 3.88 -18.91 -10.00
C ALA A 163 5.28 -18.44 -9.56
N VAL A 164 6.23 -19.37 -9.36
CA VAL A 164 7.60 -19.06 -8.92
C VAL A 164 8.59 -19.60 -9.95
N PRO A 165 9.34 -18.71 -10.64
CA PRO A 165 10.44 -19.11 -11.50
C PRO A 165 11.55 -19.82 -10.71
N LYS A 166 12.28 -20.75 -11.36
CA LYS A 166 13.40 -21.44 -10.71
C LYS A 166 14.62 -20.52 -10.73
N LEU A 167 15.25 -20.32 -9.58
CA LEU A 167 16.46 -19.53 -9.44
C LEU A 167 17.58 -20.02 -10.38
N ASN A 168 18.17 -19.08 -11.13
CA ASN A 168 19.35 -19.32 -11.96
C ASN A 168 20.60 -18.88 -11.21
N ILE A 169 21.40 -19.86 -10.77
CA ILE A 169 22.60 -19.61 -9.96
C ILE A 169 23.67 -18.81 -10.72
N GLU A 170 23.79 -18.97 -12.03
CA GLU A 170 24.79 -18.22 -12.81
C GLU A 170 24.44 -16.73 -12.86
N GLN A 171 23.16 -16.37 -13.02
CA GLN A 171 22.72 -14.97 -12.92
C GLN A 171 22.98 -14.37 -11.53
N VAL A 172 22.85 -15.17 -10.47
CA VAL A 172 23.17 -14.73 -9.10
C VAL A 172 24.66 -14.47 -8.93
N LYS A 173 25.52 -15.33 -9.49
CA LYS A 173 26.98 -15.14 -9.48
C LYS A 173 27.40 -13.92 -10.29
N GLU A 174 26.80 -13.72 -11.47
CA GLU A 174 27.04 -12.52 -12.29
C GLU A 174 26.63 -11.25 -11.54
N ALA A 175 25.45 -11.25 -10.89
CA ALA A 175 25.00 -10.14 -10.06
C ALA A 175 25.99 -9.86 -8.92
N ALA A 176 26.43 -10.90 -8.20
CA ALA A 176 27.41 -10.76 -7.12
C ALA A 176 28.75 -10.22 -7.61
N ALA A 177 29.24 -10.67 -8.77
CA ALA A 177 30.48 -10.18 -9.36
C ALA A 177 30.39 -8.68 -9.68
N LEU A 178 29.26 -8.24 -10.25
CA LEU A 178 29.02 -6.83 -10.54
C LEU A 178 28.96 -6.00 -9.25
N ILE A 179 28.22 -6.46 -8.23
CA ILE A 179 28.16 -5.83 -6.90
C ILE A 179 29.56 -5.69 -6.28
N ASN A 180 30.34 -6.77 -6.28
CA ASN A 180 31.68 -6.79 -5.69
C ASN A 180 32.67 -5.83 -6.39
N SER A 181 32.44 -5.51 -7.66
CA SER A 181 33.28 -4.61 -8.44
C SER A 181 32.89 -3.13 -8.33
N ALA A 182 31.68 -2.85 -7.82
CA ALA A 182 31.10 -1.52 -7.77
C ALA A 182 31.89 -0.56 -6.86
N LYS A 183 31.98 0.71 -7.28
CA LYS A 183 32.58 1.80 -6.49
C LYS A 183 31.52 2.67 -5.83
N LYS A 184 30.39 2.89 -6.51
CA LYS A 184 29.25 3.67 -6.03
C LYS A 184 27.95 2.86 -6.15
N PRO A 185 27.86 1.67 -5.53
CA PRO A 185 26.64 0.87 -5.59
C PRO A 185 25.51 1.58 -4.85
N PHE A 186 24.28 1.37 -5.32
CA PHE A 186 23.08 1.90 -4.68
C PHE A 186 21.95 0.88 -4.76
N ILE A 187 21.33 0.59 -3.62
CA ILE A 187 20.18 -0.31 -3.54
C ILE A 187 18.89 0.50 -3.53
N VAL A 188 17.94 0.08 -4.35
CA VAL A 188 16.55 0.55 -4.26
C VAL A 188 15.66 -0.66 -4.03
N TRP A 189 14.92 -0.67 -2.92
CA TRP A 189 14.00 -1.78 -2.63
C TRP A 189 12.54 -1.36 -2.71
N GLY A 190 11.72 -2.33 -3.10
CA GLY A 190 10.28 -2.19 -3.15
C GLY A 190 9.55 -3.15 -2.22
N GLN A 191 8.23 -3.18 -2.39
CA GLN A 191 7.31 -3.99 -1.60
C GLN A 191 7.61 -5.50 -1.70
N GLY A 192 8.30 -5.94 -2.76
CA GLY A 192 8.66 -7.35 -2.97
C GLY A 192 9.48 -7.96 -1.84
N VAL A 193 10.24 -7.15 -1.08
CA VAL A 193 10.92 -7.61 0.15
C VAL A 193 9.91 -8.08 1.20
N ILE A 194 8.84 -7.31 1.44
CA ILE A 194 7.78 -7.61 2.41
C ILE A 194 6.90 -8.77 1.90
N LEU A 195 6.53 -8.74 0.61
CA LEU A 195 5.70 -9.78 0.00
C LEU A 195 6.41 -11.13 -0.03
N GLY A 196 7.74 -11.13 -0.24
CA GLY A 196 8.58 -12.32 -0.19
C GLY A 196 8.91 -12.80 1.22
N GLY A 197 8.61 -12.03 2.27
CA GLY A 197 9.03 -12.33 3.65
C GLY A 197 10.56 -12.38 3.78
N ALA A 198 11.23 -11.45 3.11
CA ALA A 198 12.68 -11.41 2.93
C ALA A 198 13.37 -10.33 3.79
N GLU A 199 12.67 -9.72 4.75
CA GLU A 199 13.17 -8.57 5.51
C GLU A 199 14.49 -8.88 6.23
N GLN A 200 14.61 -10.06 6.84
CA GLN A 200 15.83 -10.48 7.55
C GLN A 200 16.99 -10.80 6.60
N GLU A 201 16.70 -11.44 5.48
CA GLU A 201 17.68 -11.73 4.44
C GLU A 201 18.18 -10.44 3.77
N PHE A 202 17.28 -9.49 3.53
CA PHE A 202 17.59 -8.15 3.00
C PHE A 202 18.48 -7.37 3.96
N LYS A 203 18.12 -7.31 5.26
CA LYS A 203 18.93 -6.65 6.28
C LYS A 203 20.36 -7.21 6.34
N LYS A 204 20.51 -8.53 6.38
CA LYS A 204 21.84 -9.19 6.35
C LYS A 204 22.62 -8.88 5.08
N PHE A 205 21.94 -8.81 3.94
CA PHE A 205 22.57 -8.50 2.66
C PHE A 205 23.12 -7.06 2.62
N ILE A 206 22.31 -6.07 3.03
CA ILE A 206 22.76 -4.67 3.05
C ILE A 206 23.86 -4.45 4.10
N GLU A 207 23.76 -5.08 5.27
CA GLU A 207 24.78 -4.96 6.34
C GLU A 207 26.12 -5.58 5.92
N LYS A 208 26.10 -6.73 5.23
CA LYS A 208 27.32 -7.36 4.72
C LYS A 208 27.96 -6.54 3.61
N THR A 209 27.16 -6.08 2.65
CA THR A 209 27.66 -5.31 1.50
C THR A 209 27.95 -3.85 1.84
N ASN A 210 27.40 -3.33 2.94
CA ASN A 210 27.56 -1.95 3.40
C ASN A 210 27.17 -0.91 2.33
N ILE A 211 26.07 -1.17 1.59
CA ILE A 211 25.62 -0.35 0.47
C ILE A 211 24.50 0.60 0.94
N PRO A 212 24.56 1.92 0.61
CA PRO A 212 23.46 2.84 0.88
C PRO A 212 22.20 2.37 0.16
N SER A 213 21.09 2.38 0.88
CA SER A 213 19.84 1.75 0.43
C SER A 213 18.66 2.71 0.59
N ALA A 214 17.86 2.89 -0.45
CA ALA A 214 16.63 3.67 -0.41
C ALA A 214 15.39 2.84 -0.79
N CYS A 215 14.21 3.31 -0.41
CA CYS A 215 12.97 2.59 -0.67
C CYS A 215 11.99 3.33 -1.57
N THR A 216 11.15 2.55 -2.24
CA THR A 216 9.88 3.07 -2.79
C THR A 216 8.85 3.26 -1.66
N GLY A 217 7.81 4.06 -1.86
CA GLY A 217 6.74 4.24 -0.87
C GLY A 217 6.11 2.93 -0.40
N LEU A 218 5.87 1.97 -1.30
CA LEU A 218 5.34 0.64 -0.93
C LEU A 218 6.39 -0.28 -0.28
N GLY A 219 7.68 0.06 -0.38
CA GLY A 219 8.78 -0.66 0.29
C GLY A 219 9.02 -0.22 1.74
N LEU A 220 8.38 0.86 2.20
CA LEU A 220 8.49 1.34 3.58
C LEU A 220 8.14 0.24 4.58
N SER A 221 8.79 0.30 5.75
CA SER A 221 8.73 -0.68 6.85
C SER A 221 9.41 -2.03 6.61
N ALA A 222 9.93 -2.33 5.41
CA ALA A 222 10.72 -3.56 5.18
C ALA A 222 12.05 -3.57 5.98
N LEU A 223 12.53 -2.39 6.35
CA LEU A 223 13.70 -2.13 7.16
C LEU A 223 13.33 -1.03 8.18
N GLU A 224 13.98 -1.02 9.35
CA GLU A 224 13.71 0.02 10.34
C GLU A 224 14.11 1.42 9.80
N THR A 225 13.26 2.44 10.03
CA THR A 225 13.50 3.79 9.50
C THR A 225 14.86 4.35 9.91
N ALA A 226 15.28 4.09 11.15
CA ALA A 226 16.55 4.56 11.71
C ALA A 226 17.77 3.69 11.35
N HIS A 227 17.62 2.69 10.48
CA HIS A 227 18.73 1.83 10.09
C HIS A 227 19.84 2.67 9.41
N PRO A 228 21.13 2.55 9.79
CA PRO A 228 22.18 3.42 9.28
C PRO A 228 22.37 3.41 7.76
N LEU A 229 22.02 2.31 7.09
CA LEU A 229 22.09 2.19 5.63
C LEU A 229 20.80 2.64 4.90
N HIS A 230 19.75 3.02 5.64
CA HIS A 230 18.55 3.58 5.05
C HIS A 230 18.75 5.07 4.78
N VAL A 231 18.89 5.42 3.51
CA VAL A 231 19.14 6.80 3.05
C VAL A 231 17.86 7.50 2.55
N GLY A 232 16.69 6.98 2.92
CA GLY A 232 15.39 7.58 2.64
C GLY A 232 14.63 6.99 1.45
N LEU A 233 13.71 7.78 0.90
CA LEU A 233 12.79 7.42 -0.17
C LEU A 233 13.30 7.90 -1.54
N VAL A 234 13.05 7.13 -2.60
CA VAL A 234 13.22 7.57 -4.00
C VAL A 234 11.89 8.02 -4.61
N GLY A 235 11.97 8.81 -5.68
CA GLY A 235 10.84 9.20 -6.50
C GLY A 235 10.38 10.64 -6.32
N MET A 236 9.21 10.94 -6.90
CA MET A 236 8.65 12.28 -7.09
C MET A 236 8.68 13.12 -5.83
N HIS A 237 8.30 12.53 -4.68
CA HIS A 237 8.37 13.15 -3.37
C HIS A 237 9.28 12.39 -2.41
N GLY A 238 10.33 11.76 -2.96
CA GLY A 238 11.38 11.12 -2.17
C GLY A 238 12.33 12.14 -1.52
N ASN A 239 13.34 11.62 -0.84
CA ASN A 239 14.40 12.44 -0.27
C ASN A 239 15.35 12.94 -1.36
N TYR A 240 16.01 14.06 -1.07
CA TYR A 240 16.91 14.75 -1.99
C TYR A 240 18.14 13.90 -2.34
N ALA A 241 18.81 13.39 -1.31
CA ALA A 241 20.02 12.59 -1.44
C ALA A 241 19.85 11.35 -2.36
N PRO A 242 18.90 10.43 -2.10
CA PRO A 242 18.76 9.23 -2.93
C PRO A 242 18.33 9.53 -4.36
N ASN A 243 17.52 10.57 -4.60
CA ASN A 243 17.12 10.95 -5.95
C ASN A 243 18.30 11.53 -6.76
N VAL A 244 19.07 12.45 -6.20
CA VAL A 244 20.27 13.00 -6.86
C VAL A 244 21.31 11.90 -7.12
N LEU A 245 21.56 11.04 -6.13
CA LEU A 245 22.60 10.03 -6.20
C LEU A 245 22.22 8.78 -6.99
N THR A 246 20.93 8.59 -7.32
CA THR A 246 20.49 7.58 -8.30
C THR A 246 21.17 7.78 -9.66
N ASN A 247 21.36 9.03 -10.10
CA ASN A 247 22.06 9.34 -11.35
C ASN A 247 23.58 9.53 -11.17
N SER A 248 24.12 9.23 -9.99
CA SER A 248 25.55 9.26 -9.68
C SER A 248 26.13 7.90 -9.30
N CYS A 249 25.29 6.88 -9.11
CA CYS A 249 25.71 5.51 -8.84
C CYS A 249 26.27 4.84 -10.10
N ASP A 250 27.14 3.84 -9.92
CA ASP A 250 27.69 3.04 -11.02
C ASP A 250 27.02 1.66 -11.15
N VAL A 251 26.41 1.16 -10.07
CA VAL A 251 25.56 -0.04 -10.07
C VAL A 251 24.28 0.25 -9.28
N LEU A 252 23.13 0.14 -9.95
CA LEU A 252 21.81 0.22 -9.35
C LEU A 252 21.26 -1.19 -9.11
N ILE A 253 20.94 -1.49 -7.87
CA ILE A 253 20.47 -2.81 -7.43
C ILE A 253 18.99 -2.68 -7.02
N ALA A 254 18.10 -3.03 -7.93
CA ALA A 254 16.66 -2.99 -7.73
C ALA A 254 16.16 -4.32 -7.12
N ILE A 255 15.56 -4.26 -5.92
CA ILE A 255 15.12 -5.46 -5.19
C ILE A 255 13.61 -5.40 -4.96
N GLY A 256 12.86 -6.27 -5.65
CA GLY A 256 11.41 -6.40 -5.45
C GLY A 256 10.63 -5.12 -5.76
N MET A 257 10.99 -4.43 -6.83
CA MET A 257 10.37 -3.18 -7.30
C MET A 257 10.11 -3.21 -8.80
N ARG A 258 9.23 -2.32 -9.28
CA ARG A 258 8.72 -2.31 -10.66
C ARG A 258 9.08 -1.10 -11.52
N PHE A 259 10.05 -0.28 -11.09
CA PHE A 259 10.46 0.95 -11.80
C PHE A 259 9.27 1.83 -12.24
N ASP A 260 8.39 2.15 -11.30
CA ASP A 260 7.20 2.98 -11.53
C ASP A 260 7.58 4.41 -11.99
N ASP A 261 6.68 5.08 -12.73
CA ASP A 261 6.93 6.46 -13.21
C ASP A 261 7.09 7.46 -12.07
N ARG A 262 6.44 7.25 -10.93
CA ARG A 262 6.60 8.09 -9.73
C ARG A 262 7.92 7.87 -9.05
N VAL A 263 8.64 6.78 -9.35
CA VAL A 263 10.01 6.55 -8.87
C VAL A 263 11.04 7.03 -9.90
N THR A 264 10.81 6.73 -11.17
CA THR A 264 11.82 6.90 -12.22
C THR A 264 11.82 8.27 -12.88
N GLY A 265 10.73 9.04 -12.79
CA GLY A 265 10.60 10.31 -13.49
C GLY A 265 10.85 10.14 -14.99
N ASN A 266 11.84 10.86 -15.52
CA ASN A 266 12.21 10.75 -16.92
C ASN A 266 13.13 9.53 -17.22
N LEU A 267 12.56 8.46 -17.78
CA LEU A 267 13.25 7.24 -18.21
C LEU A 267 14.39 7.45 -19.21
N ALA A 268 14.42 8.56 -19.96
CA ALA A 268 15.53 8.87 -20.86
C ALA A 268 16.82 9.20 -20.09
N THR A 269 16.68 9.66 -18.85
CA THR A 269 17.80 10.10 -17.99
C THR A 269 18.02 9.20 -16.79
N TYR A 270 17.03 8.39 -16.41
CA TYR A 270 17.10 7.55 -15.22
C TYR A 270 18.21 6.50 -15.30
N ALA A 271 19.19 6.62 -14.40
CA ALA A 271 20.28 5.68 -14.16
C ALA A 271 21.04 5.21 -15.42
N LYS A 272 21.15 6.05 -16.46
CA LYS A 272 21.81 5.69 -17.74
C LYS A 272 23.30 5.45 -17.64
N GLN A 273 23.93 6.01 -16.61
CA GLN A 273 25.35 5.83 -16.30
C GLN A 273 25.64 4.52 -15.54
N ALA A 274 24.63 3.90 -14.94
CA ALA A 274 24.78 2.76 -14.05
C ALA A 274 24.52 1.43 -14.76
N LYS A 275 25.12 0.37 -14.25
CA LYS A 275 24.71 -1.01 -14.52
C LYS A 275 23.52 -1.39 -13.64
N VAL A 276 22.52 -2.05 -14.19
CA VAL A 276 21.26 -2.33 -13.48
C VAL A 276 21.13 -3.83 -13.20
N ILE A 277 21.02 -4.17 -11.91
CA ILE A 277 20.66 -5.51 -11.42
C ILE A 277 19.22 -5.47 -10.91
N HIS A 278 18.39 -6.41 -11.35
CA HIS A 278 16.97 -6.46 -10.96
C HIS A 278 16.59 -7.83 -10.39
N PHE A 279 16.26 -7.87 -9.10
CA PHE A 279 15.68 -9.03 -8.43
C PHE A 279 14.17 -8.92 -8.46
N GLU A 280 13.52 -9.80 -9.19
CA GLU A 280 12.07 -9.72 -9.44
C GLU A 280 11.47 -11.12 -9.61
N ILE A 281 10.27 -11.32 -9.09
CA ILE A 281 9.57 -12.62 -9.20
C ILE A 281 8.77 -12.72 -10.49
N ASP A 282 8.28 -11.58 -11.01
CA ASP A 282 7.43 -11.51 -12.19
C ASP A 282 8.25 -11.17 -13.45
N PRO A 283 8.42 -12.13 -14.39
CA PRO A 283 9.14 -11.87 -15.63
C PRO A 283 8.58 -10.71 -16.46
N ALA A 284 7.30 -10.36 -16.31
CA ALA A 284 6.67 -9.26 -17.03
C ALA A 284 7.13 -7.86 -16.54
N GLU A 285 7.75 -7.79 -15.37
CA GLU A 285 8.26 -6.54 -14.79
C GLU A 285 9.72 -6.28 -15.16
N VAL A 286 10.46 -7.30 -15.61
CA VAL A 286 11.84 -7.18 -16.06
C VAL A 286 11.89 -6.53 -17.44
N ASP A 287 12.82 -5.58 -17.64
CA ASP A 287 13.02 -4.82 -18.88
C ASP A 287 11.80 -4.02 -19.37
N LYS A 288 10.72 -3.94 -18.57
CA LYS A 288 9.49 -3.25 -18.94
C LYS A 288 9.69 -1.74 -19.10
N ASN A 289 10.31 -1.12 -18.10
CA ASN A 289 10.53 0.34 -18.04
C ASN A 289 12.01 0.71 -18.11
N VAL A 290 12.85 -0.01 -17.37
CA VAL A 290 14.31 0.18 -17.32
C VAL A 290 14.96 -1.11 -17.83
N LYS A 291 15.85 -0.99 -18.82
CA LYS A 291 16.61 -2.13 -19.33
C LYS A 291 17.62 -2.58 -18.28
N THR A 292 17.61 -3.86 -17.97
CA THR A 292 18.50 -4.49 -17.00
C THR A 292 19.76 -5.03 -17.67
N ASP A 293 20.90 -4.96 -16.97
CA ASP A 293 22.11 -5.69 -17.37
C ASP A 293 22.06 -7.13 -16.86
N ILE A 294 21.53 -7.32 -15.65
CA ILE A 294 21.35 -8.65 -15.02
C ILE A 294 19.98 -8.69 -14.35
N ALA A 295 19.15 -9.66 -14.75
CA ALA A 295 17.87 -9.93 -14.10
C ALA A 295 17.95 -11.27 -13.35
N VAL A 296 17.71 -11.25 -12.05
CA VAL A 296 17.58 -12.43 -11.20
C VAL A 296 16.09 -12.70 -10.98
N ILE A 297 15.55 -13.61 -11.80
CA ILE A 297 14.12 -13.89 -11.82
C ILE A 297 13.77 -15.03 -10.84
N ALA A 298 13.39 -14.68 -9.62
CA ALA A 298 13.03 -15.62 -8.56
C ALA A 298 12.39 -14.91 -7.36
N ASN A 299 11.99 -15.66 -6.34
CA ASN A 299 11.63 -15.07 -5.06
C ASN A 299 12.84 -14.32 -4.46
N VAL A 300 12.64 -13.08 -4.02
CA VAL A 300 13.70 -12.23 -3.44
C VAL A 300 14.34 -12.89 -2.22
N LYS A 301 13.59 -13.56 -1.35
CA LYS A 301 14.13 -14.27 -0.19
C LYS A 301 15.15 -15.32 -0.60
N GLU A 302 14.79 -16.17 -1.56
CA GLU A 302 15.67 -17.23 -2.07
C GLU A 302 16.90 -16.65 -2.75
N SER A 303 16.70 -15.59 -3.55
CA SER A 303 17.78 -14.93 -4.28
C SER A 303 18.79 -14.26 -3.35
N LEU A 304 18.32 -13.62 -2.28
CA LEU A 304 19.17 -12.98 -1.28
C LEU A 304 19.92 -14.00 -0.42
N VAL A 305 19.34 -15.16 -0.11
CA VAL A 305 20.06 -16.25 0.56
C VAL A 305 21.19 -16.77 -0.33
N GLU A 306 20.93 -17.00 -1.62
CA GLU A 306 21.93 -17.54 -2.53
C GLU A 306 23.07 -16.53 -2.78
N ILE A 307 22.74 -15.26 -3.03
CA ILE A 307 23.75 -14.25 -3.38
C ILE A 307 24.74 -13.98 -2.24
N MET A 308 24.31 -14.19 -0.99
CA MET A 308 25.15 -14.03 0.20
C MET A 308 26.40 -14.92 0.19
N GLN A 309 26.42 -16.02 -0.58
CA GLN A 309 27.58 -16.88 -0.74
C GLN A 309 28.68 -16.26 -1.60
N TYR A 310 28.33 -15.33 -2.48
CA TYR A 310 29.23 -14.79 -3.52
C TYR A 310 29.57 -13.31 -3.32
N VAL A 311 28.77 -12.55 -2.58
CA VAL A 311 29.11 -11.16 -2.25
C VAL A 311 30.16 -11.08 -1.14
N HIS A 312 31.07 -10.12 -1.29
CA HIS A 312 32.10 -9.82 -0.32
C HIS A 312 31.60 -8.79 0.69
N LYS A 313 32.34 -8.64 1.80
CA LYS A 313 32.12 -7.51 2.70
C LYS A 313 32.51 -6.23 1.96
N GLY A 314 31.59 -5.27 1.86
CA GLY A 314 31.85 -3.99 1.21
C GLY A 314 32.23 -2.89 2.20
N GLU A 315 32.93 -1.87 1.70
CA GLU A 315 33.27 -0.65 2.44
C GLU A 315 33.01 0.56 1.54
N HIS A 316 31.88 1.23 1.74
CA HIS A 316 31.43 2.35 0.91
C HIS A 316 31.30 3.66 1.71
N ASN A 317 32.14 3.85 2.73
CA ASN A 317 32.04 4.98 3.67
C ASN A 317 32.15 6.35 2.98
N GLU A 318 33.01 6.49 1.96
CA GLU A 318 33.11 7.74 1.19
C GLU A 318 31.85 8.00 0.38
N TRP A 319 31.25 6.95 -0.16
CA TRP A 319 30.00 7.05 -0.90
C TRP A 319 28.82 7.39 0.01
N MET A 320 28.74 6.76 1.18
CA MET A 320 27.75 7.06 2.22
C MET A 320 27.78 8.54 2.65
N LYS A 321 28.98 9.12 2.82
CA LYS A 321 29.13 10.54 3.17
C LYS A 321 28.51 11.50 2.16
N GLU A 322 28.41 11.12 0.88
CA GLU A 322 27.71 11.96 -0.11
C GLU A 322 26.19 11.97 0.14
N PHE A 323 25.61 10.86 0.61
CA PHE A 323 24.21 10.84 1.03
C PHE A 323 24.00 11.72 2.26
N ASP A 324 24.85 11.57 3.29
CA ASP A 324 24.77 12.37 4.52
C ASP A 324 24.84 13.87 4.22
N LYS A 325 25.76 14.28 3.34
CA LYS A 325 25.93 15.67 2.91
C LYS A 325 24.67 16.24 2.27
N LEU A 326 24.02 15.49 1.39
CA LEU A 326 22.79 15.94 0.71
C LEU A 326 21.57 15.86 1.63
N TYR A 327 21.54 14.91 2.56
CA TYR A 327 20.52 14.84 3.60
C TYR A 327 20.58 16.07 4.51
N GLU A 328 21.76 16.52 4.92
CA GLU A 328 21.94 17.76 5.70
C GLU A 328 21.41 19.02 4.99
N VAL A 329 21.44 19.04 3.65
CA VAL A 329 20.85 20.14 2.86
C VAL A 329 19.32 20.08 2.96
N GLU A 330 18.72 18.92 2.73
CA GLU A 330 17.28 18.71 2.84
C GLU A 330 16.77 18.94 4.27
N LEU A 331 17.55 18.53 5.27
CA LEU A 331 17.22 18.70 6.69
C LEU A 331 16.95 20.16 7.00
N LYS A 332 17.84 21.04 6.55
CA LYS A 332 17.78 22.50 6.77
C LYS A 332 16.71 23.17 5.91
N ALA A 333 16.56 22.74 4.66
CA ALA A 333 15.68 23.40 3.70
C ALA A 333 14.21 22.97 3.80
N VAL A 334 13.93 21.77 4.31
CA VAL A 334 12.59 21.16 4.22
C VAL A 334 12.17 20.48 5.53
N ILE A 335 12.98 19.56 6.06
CA ILE A 335 12.53 18.66 7.14
C ILE A 335 12.32 19.43 8.45
N ASN A 336 13.24 20.33 8.80
CA ASN A 336 13.14 21.10 10.05
C ASN A 336 11.90 22.00 10.09
N ASP A 337 11.55 22.64 8.98
CA ASP A 337 10.37 23.52 8.90
C ASP A 337 9.05 22.74 9.03
N GLN A 338 9.09 21.43 8.77
CA GLN A 338 7.94 20.55 8.91
C GLN A 338 7.85 19.89 10.28
N LEU A 339 8.97 19.49 10.89
CA LEU A 339 8.98 18.82 12.21
C LEU A 339 9.06 19.81 13.38
N ASN A 340 9.70 20.96 13.18
CA ASN A 340 9.89 22.00 14.20
C ASN A 340 9.51 23.38 13.61
N PRO A 341 8.27 23.55 13.13
CA PRO A 341 7.84 24.79 12.51
C PRO A 341 7.90 25.97 13.47
N THR A 342 8.33 27.13 12.95
CA THR A 342 8.26 28.42 13.66
C THR A 342 7.05 29.26 13.25
N LYS A 343 6.34 28.86 12.19
CA LYS A 343 5.10 29.50 11.71
C LYS A 343 3.92 29.23 12.65
N GLU A 344 2.87 30.06 12.58
CA GLU A 344 1.70 29.92 13.45
C GLU A 344 0.89 28.64 13.17
N GLY A 345 0.57 28.38 11.90
CA GLY A 345 -0.24 27.23 11.48
C GLY A 345 0.43 25.88 11.70
N LEU A 346 -0.38 24.86 11.98
CA LEU A 346 0.07 23.48 12.19
C LEU A 346 0.55 22.84 10.89
N THR A 347 1.66 22.09 10.93
CA THR A 347 2.16 21.28 9.81
C THR A 347 1.70 19.83 9.91
N MET A 348 1.70 19.12 8.78
CA MET A 348 1.49 17.66 8.81
C MET A 348 2.68 16.93 9.45
N GLY A 349 3.89 17.49 9.31
CA GLY A 349 5.13 16.92 9.87
C GLY A 349 5.11 16.87 11.40
N GLU A 350 4.70 17.94 12.08
CA GLU A 350 4.66 17.97 13.55
C GLU A 350 3.64 16.99 14.13
N VAL A 351 2.52 16.76 13.43
CA VAL A 351 1.51 15.74 13.81
C VAL A 351 2.12 14.34 13.77
N LEU A 352 2.80 13.98 12.69
CA LEU A 352 3.45 12.67 12.57
C LEU A 352 4.64 12.52 13.52
N GLY A 353 5.38 13.61 13.77
CA GLY A 353 6.42 13.66 14.79
C GLY A 353 5.89 13.32 16.18
N GLY A 354 4.77 13.92 16.57
CA GLY A 354 4.08 13.59 17.83
C GLY A 354 3.59 12.14 17.88
N ILE A 355 2.99 11.63 16.80
CA ILE A 355 2.57 10.23 16.71
C ILE A 355 3.76 9.28 16.85
N ASN A 356 4.90 9.58 16.24
CA ASN A 356 6.11 8.76 16.38
C ASN A 356 6.59 8.67 17.83
N ILE A 357 6.52 9.77 18.58
CA ILE A 357 6.91 9.83 19.99
C ILE A 357 5.99 8.92 20.83
N GLU A 358 4.68 9.11 20.72
CA GLU A 358 3.71 8.38 21.54
C GLU A 358 3.62 6.90 21.18
N THR A 359 3.91 6.53 19.92
CA THR A 359 3.85 5.14 19.44
C THR A 359 5.21 4.44 19.42
N ASN A 360 6.31 5.14 19.70
CA ASN A 360 7.69 4.67 19.51
C ASN A 360 7.96 4.10 18.11
N GLY A 361 7.26 4.58 17.08
CA GLY A 361 7.34 4.07 15.71
C GLY A 361 6.81 2.63 15.51
N GLU A 362 6.07 2.09 16.49
CA GLU A 362 5.52 0.72 16.42
C GLU A 362 4.16 0.62 15.74
N ALA A 363 3.47 1.74 15.57
CA ALA A 363 2.12 1.78 14.99
C ALA A 363 2.11 1.34 13.52
N ILE A 364 0.96 0.81 13.10
CA ILE A 364 0.63 0.67 11.68
C ILE A 364 0.04 2.01 11.24
N ILE A 365 0.69 2.64 10.27
CA ILE A 365 0.22 3.86 9.64
C ILE A 365 -0.53 3.49 8.37
N VAL A 366 -1.80 3.87 8.33
CA VAL A 366 -2.66 3.70 7.16
C VAL A 366 -2.91 5.07 6.54
N SER A 367 -2.36 5.33 5.35
CA SER A 367 -2.51 6.64 4.70
C SER A 367 -3.55 6.59 3.59
N ASP A 368 -4.32 7.67 3.48
CA ASP A 368 -5.15 7.93 2.30
C ASP A 368 -4.29 8.57 1.21
N VAL A 369 -4.90 9.14 0.16
CA VAL A 369 -4.16 9.64 -1.01
C VAL A 369 -4.16 11.16 -1.07
N GLY A 370 -2.96 11.76 -1.19
CA GLY A 370 -2.77 13.20 -1.28
C GLY A 370 -1.46 13.67 -0.62
N GLN A 371 -1.41 14.93 -0.20
CA GLN A 371 -0.22 15.46 0.48
C GLN A 371 0.06 14.73 1.80
N HIS A 372 -0.98 14.49 2.60
CA HIS A 372 -0.89 13.74 3.85
C HIS A 372 -0.29 12.33 3.67
N GLN A 373 -0.49 11.69 2.50
CA GLN A 373 0.16 10.42 2.15
C GLN A 373 1.67 10.56 2.06
N MET A 374 2.14 11.59 1.35
CA MET A 374 3.56 11.86 1.17
C MET A 374 4.20 12.23 2.51
N PHE A 375 3.49 13.01 3.33
CA PHE A 375 3.92 13.30 4.69
C PHE A 375 3.98 12.03 5.55
N ALA A 376 2.98 11.16 5.50
CA ALA A 376 3.00 9.87 6.18
C ALA A 376 4.21 9.03 5.78
N TRP A 377 4.56 8.99 4.50
CA TRP A 377 5.74 8.25 4.03
C TRP A 377 7.05 8.85 4.52
N ARG A 378 7.18 10.18 4.51
CA ARG A 378 8.44 10.86 4.83
C ARG A 378 8.69 11.03 6.32
N TYR A 379 7.64 11.14 7.12
CA TYR A 379 7.75 11.53 8.53
C TYR A 379 7.23 10.48 9.51
N ALA A 380 6.59 9.38 9.08
CA ALA A 380 6.32 8.26 9.97
C ALA A 380 7.58 7.39 10.18
N ASN A 381 7.81 6.99 11.42
CA ASN A 381 8.87 6.06 11.78
C ASN A 381 8.33 4.63 11.87
N PHE A 382 9.07 3.69 11.34
CA PHE A 382 8.73 2.27 11.36
C PHE A 382 9.86 1.47 11.99
N VAL A 383 9.55 0.73 13.06
CA VAL A 383 10.47 -0.24 13.68
C VAL A 383 10.02 -1.69 13.49
N LYS A 384 8.83 -1.90 12.94
CA LYS A 384 8.24 -3.21 12.61
C LYS A 384 7.87 -3.27 11.13
N THR A 385 7.96 -4.45 10.52
CA THR A 385 7.48 -4.69 9.15
C THR A 385 5.96 -4.61 9.06
N ARG A 386 5.44 -4.46 7.82
CA ARG A 386 4.01 -4.39 7.50
C ARG A 386 3.30 -3.28 8.29
N SER A 387 3.96 -2.14 8.39
CA SER A 387 3.50 -0.99 9.16
C SER A 387 3.10 0.19 8.30
N ASN A 388 3.43 0.18 7.01
CA ASN A 388 2.90 1.14 6.04
C ASN A 388 1.80 0.47 5.20
N VAL A 389 0.57 1.02 5.27
CA VAL A 389 -0.58 0.56 4.49
C VAL A 389 -1.14 1.76 3.72
N THR A 390 -1.19 1.68 2.40
CA THR A 390 -1.54 2.83 1.55
C THR A 390 -1.95 2.37 0.16
N SER A 391 -2.74 3.16 -0.56
CA SER A 391 -2.97 2.94 -2.00
C SER A 391 -1.89 3.68 -2.79
N GLY A 392 -0.91 2.95 -3.32
CA GLY A 392 0.23 3.54 -4.03
C GLY A 392 0.02 3.59 -5.54
N GLY A 393 -0.25 2.43 -6.14
CA GLY A 393 -0.28 2.27 -7.58
C GLY A 393 -1.51 2.85 -8.26
N LEU A 394 -2.71 2.66 -7.68
CA LEU A 394 -3.94 3.27 -8.22
C LEU A 394 -4.17 4.68 -7.65
N GLY A 395 -3.78 4.92 -6.39
CA GLY A 395 -4.01 6.20 -5.73
C GLY A 395 -5.49 6.42 -5.41
N THR A 396 -6.14 5.43 -4.79
CA THR A 396 -7.55 5.47 -4.43
C THR A 396 -7.80 6.32 -3.17
N MET A 397 -8.41 7.50 -3.33
CA MET A 397 -8.93 8.28 -2.20
C MET A 397 -10.08 7.54 -1.48
N GLY A 398 -10.22 7.72 -0.17
CA GLY A 398 -11.18 7.00 0.66
C GLY A 398 -10.71 5.60 1.07
N PHE A 399 -9.46 5.24 0.78
CA PHE A 399 -8.88 3.94 1.10
C PHE A 399 -8.64 3.75 2.61
N ALA A 400 -8.16 4.81 3.28
CA ALA A 400 -7.52 4.66 4.58
C ALA A 400 -8.46 4.22 5.70
N LEU A 401 -9.65 4.82 5.82
CA LEU A 401 -10.59 4.48 6.88
C LEU A 401 -10.98 2.99 6.84
N PRO A 402 -11.52 2.45 5.73
CA PRO A 402 -11.82 1.02 5.65
C PRO A 402 -10.56 0.15 5.78
N ALA A 403 -9.45 0.51 5.15
CA ALA A 403 -8.20 -0.26 5.28
C ALA A 403 -7.69 -0.30 6.73
N ALA A 404 -7.86 0.76 7.51
CA ALA A 404 -7.47 0.79 8.92
C ALA A 404 -8.34 -0.11 9.79
N ILE A 405 -9.64 -0.22 9.50
CA ILE A 405 -10.52 -1.21 10.16
C ILE A 405 -9.97 -2.62 9.91
N GLY A 406 -9.70 -2.95 8.65
CA GLY A 406 -9.14 -4.25 8.29
C GLY A 406 -7.76 -4.52 8.88
N ALA A 407 -6.89 -3.52 8.89
CA ALA A 407 -5.56 -3.60 9.50
C ALA A 407 -5.65 -3.87 11.00
N LYS A 408 -6.52 -3.15 11.73
CA LYS A 408 -6.71 -3.36 13.17
C LYS A 408 -7.29 -4.74 13.47
N MET A 409 -8.22 -5.23 12.65
CA MET A 409 -8.74 -6.61 12.79
C MET A 409 -7.67 -7.68 12.47
N GLY A 410 -6.75 -7.38 11.56
CA GLY A 410 -5.63 -8.28 11.23
C GLY A 410 -4.50 -8.27 12.25
N ALA A 411 -4.35 -7.18 12.99
CA ALA A 411 -3.32 -6.97 14.00
C ALA A 411 -3.93 -6.30 15.26
N PRO A 412 -4.79 -7.02 16.02
CA PRO A 412 -5.57 -6.45 17.12
C PRO A 412 -4.69 -5.84 18.22
N ASP A 413 -3.51 -6.42 18.45
CA ASP A 413 -2.56 -6.00 19.49
C ASP A 413 -1.69 -4.81 19.07
N ARG A 414 -1.77 -4.37 17.82
CA ARG A 414 -0.97 -3.23 17.31
C ARG A 414 -1.82 -1.97 17.27
N GLU A 415 -1.20 -0.84 17.55
CA GLU A 415 -1.82 0.46 17.33
C GLU A 415 -1.98 0.71 15.83
N VAL A 416 -3.13 1.23 15.41
CA VAL A 416 -3.43 1.52 14.00
C VAL A 416 -3.92 2.95 13.88
N VAL A 417 -3.13 3.76 13.19
CA VAL A 417 -3.41 5.18 12.99
C VAL A 417 -3.69 5.43 11.51
N ALA A 418 -4.91 5.85 11.20
CA ALA A 418 -5.32 6.28 9.87
C ALA A 418 -5.00 7.77 9.70
N ILE A 419 -4.15 8.10 8.73
CA ILE A 419 -3.78 9.47 8.35
C ILE A 419 -4.54 9.82 7.07
N ILE A 420 -5.54 10.67 7.20
CA ILE A 420 -6.55 10.92 6.16
C ILE A 420 -6.63 12.42 5.86
N GLY A 421 -6.69 12.78 4.58
CA GLY A 421 -7.09 14.14 4.19
C GLY A 421 -8.59 14.35 4.34
N ASP A 422 -9.03 15.59 4.57
CA ASP A 422 -10.44 15.98 4.61
C ASP A 422 -11.26 15.51 3.39
N GLY A 423 -10.73 15.64 2.17
CA GLY A 423 -11.41 15.16 0.96
C GLY A 423 -11.51 13.63 0.87
N GLY A 424 -10.46 12.91 1.28
CA GLY A 424 -10.46 11.44 1.29
C GLY A 424 -11.41 10.88 2.36
N TYR A 425 -11.44 11.51 3.53
CA TYR A 425 -12.36 11.14 4.61
C TYR A 425 -13.82 11.22 4.18
N GLN A 426 -14.21 12.25 3.43
CA GLN A 426 -15.57 12.42 2.91
C GLN A 426 -15.99 11.33 1.91
N MET A 427 -15.05 10.61 1.28
CA MET A 427 -15.39 9.55 0.33
C MET A 427 -15.95 8.29 1.00
N THR A 428 -15.48 7.97 2.21
CA THR A 428 -15.82 6.71 2.89
C THR A 428 -16.13 6.86 4.38
N CYS A 429 -16.46 8.07 4.85
CA CYS A 429 -16.82 8.33 6.26
C CYS A 429 -18.04 7.53 6.73
N ASN A 430 -18.85 6.97 5.82
CA ASN A 430 -19.91 6.03 6.17
C ASN A 430 -19.38 4.80 6.93
N GLU A 431 -18.11 4.41 6.77
CA GLU A 431 -17.50 3.27 7.48
C GLU A 431 -17.27 3.53 8.98
N LEU A 432 -17.49 4.75 9.49
CA LEU A 432 -17.67 4.97 10.93
C LEU A 432 -18.82 4.12 11.48
N GLY A 433 -19.85 3.85 10.66
CA GLY A 433 -20.93 2.93 11.01
C GLY A 433 -20.44 1.49 11.21
N THR A 434 -19.37 1.09 10.54
CA THR A 434 -18.74 -0.22 10.76
C THR A 434 -17.95 -0.22 12.05
N ILE A 435 -17.18 0.83 12.34
CA ILE A 435 -16.48 1.00 13.62
C ILE A 435 -17.48 0.99 14.78
N LEU A 436 -18.62 1.67 14.66
CA LEU A 436 -19.68 1.65 15.68
C LEU A 436 -20.17 0.21 15.96
N GLN A 437 -20.38 -0.58 14.91
CA GLN A 437 -20.88 -1.95 15.03
C GLN A 437 -19.83 -2.92 15.57
N THR A 438 -18.56 -2.76 15.18
CA THR A 438 -17.49 -3.72 15.50
C THR A 438 -16.63 -3.29 16.68
N LYS A 439 -16.75 -2.03 17.12
CA LYS A 439 -15.91 -1.37 18.13
C LYS A 439 -14.42 -1.49 17.82
N THR A 440 -14.06 -1.50 16.53
CA THR A 440 -12.67 -1.66 16.10
C THR A 440 -11.88 -0.39 16.42
N ALA A 441 -10.98 -0.49 17.41
CA ALA A 441 -10.20 0.61 17.96
C ALA A 441 -9.12 1.14 17.00
N VAL A 442 -9.57 1.83 15.95
CA VAL A 442 -8.74 2.61 15.02
C VAL A 442 -8.59 4.04 15.53
N LYS A 443 -7.39 4.61 15.40
CA LYS A 443 -7.15 6.04 15.64
C LYS A 443 -7.26 6.77 14.31
N ILE A 444 -8.21 7.69 14.20
CA ILE A 444 -8.52 8.38 12.95
C ILE A 444 -7.99 9.80 13.07
N VAL A 445 -6.99 10.15 12.27
CA VAL A 445 -6.41 11.49 12.21
C VAL A 445 -6.76 12.11 10.86
N VAL A 446 -7.65 13.11 10.89
CA VAL A 446 -7.99 13.90 9.70
C VAL A 446 -7.15 15.17 9.69
N LEU A 447 -6.30 15.31 8.68
CA LEU A 447 -5.49 16.48 8.42
C LEU A 447 -6.30 17.42 7.51
N ASN A 448 -6.98 18.39 8.13
CA ASN A 448 -7.92 19.28 7.47
C ASN A 448 -7.23 20.58 7.05
N ASN A 449 -6.97 20.72 5.75
CA ASN A 449 -6.47 21.96 5.14
C ASN A 449 -7.56 22.69 4.33
N GLY A 450 -8.78 22.15 4.20
CA GLY A 450 -9.86 22.75 3.41
C GLY A 450 -9.67 22.64 1.89
N TYR A 451 -8.74 21.78 1.44
CA TYR A 451 -8.43 21.61 0.02
C TYR A 451 -8.20 20.14 -0.36
N LEU A 452 -8.42 19.83 -1.64
CA LEU A 452 -7.75 18.72 -2.32
C LEU A 452 -6.26 19.07 -2.52
N GLY A 453 -5.49 19.09 -1.43
CA GLY A 453 -4.19 19.74 -1.32
C GLY A 453 -3.16 19.32 -2.37
N MET A 454 -3.14 18.05 -2.77
CA MET A 454 -2.22 17.59 -3.82
C MET A 454 -2.56 18.24 -5.16
N VAL A 455 -3.84 18.27 -5.54
CA VAL A 455 -4.27 18.93 -6.79
C VAL A 455 -4.07 20.44 -6.69
N ARG A 456 -4.33 21.03 -5.51
CA ARG A 456 -4.09 22.46 -5.25
C ARG A 456 -2.62 22.84 -5.46
N GLN A 457 -1.68 22.09 -4.90
CA GLN A 457 -0.23 22.32 -5.10
C GLN A 457 0.14 22.30 -6.60
N TRP A 458 -0.41 21.37 -7.38
CA TRP A 458 -0.15 21.33 -8.82
C TRP A 458 -0.74 22.53 -9.55
N GLN A 459 -1.95 22.97 -9.19
CA GLN A 459 -2.56 24.19 -9.72
C GLN A 459 -1.76 25.45 -9.35
N GLU A 460 -1.20 25.49 -8.14
CA GLU A 460 -0.34 26.55 -7.66
C GLU A 460 0.95 26.66 -8.49
N LEU A 461 1.65 25.54 -8.68
CA LEU A 461 2.96 25.50 -9.32
C LEU A 461 2.92 25.59 -10.85
N PHE A 462 1.89 25.05 -11.50
CA PHE A 462 1.86 24.87 -12.96
C PHE A 462 0.71 25.57 -13.66
N PHE A 463 -0.25 26.14 -12.93
CA PHE A 463 -1.46 26.74 -13.51
C PHE A 463 -1.80 28.12 -12.94
N ASP A 464 -0.79 28.91 -12.57
CA ASP A 464 -0.92 30.30 -12.10
C ASP A 464 -1.86 30.46 -10.89
N LYS A 465 -1.85 29.49 -9.96
CA LYS A 465 -2.75 29.45 -8.80
C LYS A 465 -4.24 29.51 -9.14
N ARG A 466 -4.62 29.01 -10.32
CA ARG A 466 -6.04 28.86 -10.69
C ARG A 466 -6.62 27.64 -10.00
N TYR A 467 -7.10 27.83 -8.78
CA TYR A 467 -7.69 26.78 -7.95
C TYR A 467 -9.05 26.34 -8.51
N ALA A 468 -9.03 25.31 -9.36
CA ALA A 468 -10.22 24.81 -10.04
C ALA A 468 -10.77 23.57 -9.32
N SER A 469 -11.89 23.76 -8.61
CA SER A 469 -12.61 22.68 -7.88
C SER A 469 -11.74 21.92 -6.86
N THR A 470 -10.84 22.64 -6.20
CA THR A 470 -9.94 22.09 -5.18
C THR A 470 -10.20 22.61 -3.78
N GLU A 471 -10.87 23.75 -3.63
CA GLU A 471 -11.48 24.16 -2.36
C GLU A 471 -12.61 23.19 -2.00
N ILE A 472 -12.61 22.66 -0.77
CA ILE A 472 -13.63 21.72 -0.33
C ILE A 472 -14.30 22.22 0.96
N VAL A 473 -15.63 22.13 0.98
CA VAL A 473 -16.42 22.43 2.18
C VAL A 473 -16.63 21.14 2.94
N SER A 474 -16.13 21.10 4.17
CA SER A 474 -16.25 19.93 5.05
C SER A 474 -17.42 20.07 6.02
N PRO A 475 -18.15 18.98 6.33
CA PRO A 475 -19.06 18.98 7.47
C PRO A 475 -18.28 19.12 8.79
N ASP A 476 -19.00 19.30 9.89
CA ASP A 476 -18.40 19.25 11.21
C ASP A 476 -18.00 17.81 11.55
N PHE A 477 -16.74 17.46 11.28
CA PHE A 477 -16.25 16.08 11.40
C PHE A 477 -16.28 15.55 12.84
N VAL A 478 -16.09 16.42 13.84
CA VAL A 478 -16.23 16.06 15.26
C VAL A 478 -17.66 15.61 15.54
N LYS A 479 -18.67 16.40 15.17
CA LYS A 479 -20.08 16.00 15.33
C LYS A 479 -20.44 14.74 14.55
N LEU A 480 -19.84 14.57 13.36
CA LEU A 480 -20.03 13.36 12.57
C LEU A 480 -19.48 12.12 13.32
N ALA A 481 -18.28 12.22 13.90
CA ALA A 481 -17.69 11.14 14.70
C ALA A 481 -18.51 10.85 15.98
N GLU A 482 -18.95 11.90 16.69
CA GLU A 482 -19.82 11.79 17.87
C GLU A 482 -21.14 11.09 17.55
N ALA A 483 -21.72 11.32 16.36
CA ALA A 483 -22.93 10.64 15.91
C ALA A 483 -22.77 9.12 15.73
N TYR A 484 -21.53 8.62 15.68
CA TYR A 484 -21.17 7.20 15.66
C TYR A 484 -20.58 6.70 16.99
N ASP A 485 -20.81 7.41 18.10
CA ASP A 485 -20.30 7.11 19.44
C ASP A 485 -18.76 7.02 19.50
N ILE A 486 -18.06 7.86 18.75
CA ILE A 486 -16.60 7.92 18.75
C ILE A 486 -16.16 9.18 19.49
N GLU A 487 -15.32 9.00 20.51
CA GLU A 487 -14.68 10.11 21.21
C GLU A 487 -13.83 10.92 20.23
N SER A 488 -13.99 12.24 20.25
CA SER A 488 -13.41 13.09 19.22
C SER A 488 -12.92 14.45 19.73
N VAL A 489 -11.92 14.98 19.03
CA VAL A 489 -11.36 16.32 19.31
C VAL A 489 -10.97 17.03 18.03
N ARG A 490 -11.12 18.35 18.02
CA ARG A 490 -10.54 19.24 17.00
C ARG A 490 -9.36 20.00 17.60
N VAL A 491 -8.20 19.87 16.98
CA VAL A 491 -6.97 20.58 17.32
C VAL A 491 -6.75 21.68 16.29
N SER A 492 -6.71 22.93 16.75
CA SER A 492 -6.44 24.11 15.90
C SER A 492 -5.26 24.95 16.36
N LYS A 493 -4.67 24.60 17.50
CA LYS A 493 -3.51 25.28 18.09
C LYS A 493 -2.42 24.28 18.41
N ARG A 494 -1.16 24.69 18.20
CA ARG A 494 0.02 23.87 18.46
C ARG A 494 0.16 23.43 19.91
N GLU A 495 -0.20 24.29 20.87
CA GLU A 495 -0.13 24.00 22.31
C GLU A 495 -0.99 22.81 22.72
N ASP A 496 -2.08 22.53 21.99
CA ASP A 496 -3.02 21.44 22.30
C ASP A 496 -2.62 20.11 21.63
N LEU A 497 -1.71 20.13 20.65
CA LEU A 497 -1.42 18.98 19.79
C LEU A 497 -0.84 17.79 20.55
N ALA A 498 0.16 18.02 21.40
CA ALA A 498 0.85 16.95 22.12
C ALA A 498 -0.11 16.19 23.06
N ASP A 499 -0.92 16.92 23.81
CA ASP A 499 -1.90 16.32 24.74
C ASP A 499 -3.04 15.61 24.00
N ALA A 500 -3.48 16.13 22.85
CA ALA A 500 -4.47 15.45 22.01
C ALA A 500 -3.94 14.12 21.44
N ILE A 501 -2.70 14.09 20.92
CA ILE A 501 -2.09 12.86 20.40
C ILE A 501 -1.94 11.83 21.53
N LYS A 502 -1.42 12.25 22.68
CA LYS A 502 -1.27 11.37 23.85
C LYS A 502 -2.60 10.78 24.30
N THR A 503 -3.65 11.59 24.33
CA THR A 503 -5.01 11.14 24.70
C THR A 503 -5.56 10.14 23.68
N MET A 504 -5.43 10.43 22.39
CA MET A 504 -5.85 9.54 21.30
C MET A 504 -5.17 8.16 21.40
N ILE A 505 -3.84 8.14 21.55
CA ILE A 505 -3.05 6.90 21.62
C ILE A 505 -3.34 6.12 22.92
N ALA A 506 -3.57 6.81 24.05
CA ALA A 506 -3.89 6.14 25.31
C ALA A 506 -5.31 5.52 25.35
N SER A 507 -6.23 5.99 24.51
CA SER A 507 -7.59 5.45 24.44
C SER A 507 -7.58 3.97 24.01
N LYS A 508 -8.44 3.15 24.61
CA LYS A 508 -8.61 1.73 24.22
C LYS A 508 -9.66 1.53 23.14
N ASP A 509 -10.47 2.55 22.92
CA ASP A 509 -11.60 2.58 22.00
C ASP A 509 -11.20 3.31 20.69
N PRO A 510 -12.06 3.30 19.66
CA PRO A 510 -11.85 4.16 18.49
C PRO A 510 -11.79 5.62 18.92
N TYR A 511 -10.93 6.41 18.28
CA TYR A 511 -10.76 7.83 18.61
C TYR A 511 -10.59 8.64 17.33
N PHE A 512 -11.22 9.81 17.28
CA PHE A 512 -11.16 10.71 16.13
C PHE A 512 -10.48 12.03 16.49
N MET A 513 -9.48 12.42 15.71
CA MET A 513 -8.79 13.69 15.87
C MET A 513 -8.78 14.43 14.53
N GLU A 514 -9.45 15.56 14.49
CA GLU A 514 -9.31 16.52 13.41
C GLU A 514 -8.20 17.50 13.76
N VAL A 515 -7.21 17.67 12.88
CA VAL A 515 -6.17 18.67 13.01
C VAL A 515 -6.32 19.70 11.90
N VAL A 516 -6.59 20.95 12.27
CA VAL A 516 -6.65 22.08 11.34
C VAL A 516 -5.21 22.50 11.02
N ILE A 517 -4.79 22.24 9.78
CA ILE A 517 -3.42 22.47 9.32
C ILE A 517 -3.36 23.61 8.30
N GLU A 518 -2.14 24.07 8.01
CA GLU A 518 -1.89 25.14 7.05
C GLU A 518 -2.48 24.81 5.66
N GLN A 519 -3.20 25.78 5.09
CA GLN A 519 -3.99 25.55 3.88
C GLN A 519 -3.11 25.43 2.63
N GLU A 520 -2.10 26.29 2.50
CA GLU A 520 -1.23 26.40 1.32
C GLU A 520 0.14 25.69 1.49
N ASP A 521 0.28 24.78 2.45
CA ASP A 521 1.54 24.03 2.59
C ASP A 521 1.78 23.08 1.39
N ASN A 522 3.03 22.90 0.99
CA ASN A 522 3.42 22.15 -0.21
C ASN A 522 4.35 20.99 0.15
N VAL A 523 4.23 19.88 -0.59
CA VAL A 523 5.11 18.72 -0.43
C VAL A 523 6.40 18.95 -1.21
N PHE A 524 7.49 19.17 -0.48
CA PHE A 524 8.86 19.14 -0.98
C PHE A 524 9.67 18.09 -0.23
N PRO A 525 10.72 17.48 -0.83
CA PRO A 525 11.20 17.70 -2.18
C PRO A 525 10.22 17.25 -3.27
N MET A 526 10.36 17.78 -4.47
CA MET A 526 9.51 17.45 -5.61
C MET A 526 10.31 17.36 -6.91
N ILE A 527 10.13 16.27 -7.66
CA ILE A 527 10.59 16.17 -9.06
C ILE A 527 9.48 16.75 -9.95
N PRO A 528 9.73 17.84 -10.69
CA PRO A 528 8.76 18.36 -11.64
C PRO A 528 8.44 17.35 -12.75
N THR A 529 7.23 17.41 -13.30
CA THR A 529 6.80 16.52 -14.39
C THR A 529 7.77 16.56 -15.56
N GLY A 530 8.25 15.39 -16.00
CA GLY A 530 9.17 15.24 -17.13
C GLY A 530 10.63 15.56 -16.83
N ALA A 531 10.96 16.01 -15.62
CA ALA A 531 12.34 16.27 -15.21
C ALA A 531 13.09 14.98 -14.85
N SER A 532 14.42 15.07 -14.76
CA SER A 532 15.23 13.97 -14.25
C SER A 532 15.05 13.82 -12.74
N VAL A 533 15.25 12.60 -12.20
CA VAL A 533 15.25 12.39 -10.75
C VAL A 533 16.32 13.21 -10.03
N SER A 534 17.42 13.53 -10.71
CA SER A 534 18.47 14.40 -10.17
C SER A 534 18.11 15.89 -10.16
N ASP A 535 17.02 16.30 -10.81
CA ASP A 535 16.55 17.69 -10.86
C ASP A 535 15.51 17.99 -9.77
N ILE A 536 15.46 17.12 -8.75
CA ILE A 536 14.55 17.24 -7.61
C ILE A 536 14.74 18.59 -6.89
N ARG A 537 13.63 19.26 -6.61
CA ARG A 537 13.61 20.61 -6.02
C ARG A 537 13.29 20.55 -4.54
N LEU A 538 13.85 21.49 -3.78
CA LEU A 538 13.60 21.66 -2.34
C LEU A 538 12.56 22.76 -2.03
N SER A 539 12.13 23.52 -3.04
CA SER A 539 11.20 24.66 -2.94
C SER A 539 10.54 24.96 -4.28
#